data_AF-A0A133VJ11-F1
#
_entry.id   AF-A0A133VJ11-F1
#
_cell.length_a   1.000
_cell.length_b   1.000
_cell.length_c   1.000
_cell.angle_alpha   90.00
_cell.angle_beta   90.00
_cell.angle_gamma   90.00
#
_symmetry.space_group_name_H-M   'P 1'
#
loop_
_entity.id
_entity.type
_entity.pdbx_description
1 polymer ?
#
loop_
_entity_poly.entity_id
_entity_poly.type
_entity_poly.pdbx_seq_one_letter_code
_entity_poly.pdbx_strand_id
1 'polypeptide(L)'
;MKLVNQDVTLQEIIDKLGISRKTLYKWRKRGAKPDALKGLKTARKKGWIPLTRSSDLFPLINRICAWVLSGGCILHSFNVELSGRVCDLEGLKNDVASLDLNPILREGEGRKRGPTLSAGGKGASPFGRVIHSLGVPRGEKAKQKYTLPGYLKNASERIRKDFLNVYLSNRMILLEGNRGFVLRLERYGEYRKAGRKLYSQLNRLMEETVGAEGSLFATWPHVSLYFDKGKAEKVLNDVDLRYNREKRRKAEERFE
;
A
#
# COMPACT_ATOMS: atom_id res chain seq x y z
N MET A 1 -14.32 5.56 27.70
CA MET A 1 -15.26 4.44 27.48
C MET A 1 -16.45 4.63 28.41
N LYS A 2 -17.24 5.70 28.20
CA LYS A 2 -18.32 6.13 29.10
C LYS A 2 -19.62 5.33 28.93
N LEU A 3 -19.76 4.58 27.84
CA LEU A 3 -20.94 3.73 27.54
C LEU A 3 -21.10 2.50 28.46
N VAL A 4 -20.13 2.22 29.35
CA VAL A 4 -20.18 1.08 30.27
C VAL A 4 -20.67 1.50 31.67
N ASN A 5 -20.76 2.80 31.94
CA ASN A 5 -21.00 3.41 33.26
C ASN A 5 -22.21 4.36 33.29
N GLN A 6 -23.22 4.17 32.44
CA GLN A 6 -24.49 4.88 32.54
C GLN A 6 -25.64 3.87 32.52
N ASP A 7 -26.79 4.26 33.06
CA ASP A 7 -28.05 3.52 33.30
C ASP A 7 -28.73 2.94 32.05
N VAL A 8 -27.93 2.47 31.09
CA VAL A 8 -28.35 1.83 29.85
C VAL A 8 -28.40 0.33 30.10
N THR A 9 -29.53 -0.28 29.80
CA THR A 9 -29.74 -1.72 29.96
C THR A 9 -28.81 -2.49 29.02
N LEU A 10 -28.53 -3.74 29.38
CA LEU A 10 -27.65 -4.61 28.59
C LEU A 10 -28.21 -4.87 27.18
N GLN A 11 -29.54 -4.83 27.05
CA GLN A 11 -30.27 -5.05 25.80
C GLN A 11 -30.13 -3.86 24.84
N GLU A 12 -30.31 -2.63 25.32
CA GLU A 12 -30.14 -1.42 24.52
C GLU A 12 -28.73 -1.29 23.92
N ILE A 13 -27.70 -1.71 24.66
CA ILE A 13 -26.31 -1.71 24.15
C ILE A 13 -26.13 -2.77 23.04
N ILE A 14 -26.75 -3.95 23.21
CA ILE A 14 -26.70 -5.02 22.20
C ILE A 14 -27.37 -4.55 20.92
N ASP A 15 -28.58 -4.00 21.01
CA ASP A 15 -29.38 -3.58 19.88
C ASP A 15 -28.72 -2.41 19.14
N LYS A 16 -28.15 -1.47 19.89
CA LYS A 16 -27.45 -0.31 19.31
C LYS A 16 -26.13 -0.66 18.65
N LEU A 17 -25.38 -1.63 19.17
CA LEU A 17 -24.01 -1.94 18.69
C LEU A 17 -23.93 -3.22 17.87
N GLY A 18 -25.00 -4.01 17.77
CA GLY A 18 -25.02 -5.30 17.09
C GLY A 18 -24.04 -6.32 17.66
N ILE A 19 -23.71 -6.22 18.97
CA ILE A 19 -22.72 -7.09 19.63
C ILE A 19 -23.41 -8.21 20.42
N SER A 20 -22.83 -9.41 20.41
CA SER A 20 -23.41 -10.52 21.19
C SER A 20 -23.40 -10.22 22.70
N ARG A 21 -24.42 -10.71 23.40
CA ARG A 21 -24.51 -10.67 24.87
C ARG A 21 -23.25 -11.23 25.55
N LYS A 22 -22.68 -12.31 25.00
CA LYS A 22 -21.43 -12.94 25.48
C LYS A 22 -20.23 -11.99 25.37
N THR A 23 -20.12 -11.24 24.28
CA THR A 23 -19.06 -10.24 24.07
C THR A 23 -19.19 -9.10 25.08
N LEU A 24 -20.39 -8.54 25.23
CA LEU A 24 -20.65 -7.45 26.15
C LEU A 24 -20.41 -7.87 27.61
N TYR A 25 -20.83 -9.08 28.00
CA TYR A 25 -20.53 -9.64 29.32
C TYR A 25 -19.03 -9.77 29.57
N LYS A 26 -18.26 -10.32 28.61
CA LYS A 26 -16.79 -10.40 28.73
C LYS A 26 -16.16 -9.02 28.95
N TRP A 27 -16.67 -7.98 28.28
CA TRP A 27 -16.17 -6.62 28.46
C TRP A 27 -16.51 -6.03 29.83
N ARG A 28 -17.75 -6.15 30.31
CA ARG A 28 -18.18 -5.56 31.59
C ARG A 28 -17.65 -6.32 32.80
N LYS A 29 -17.75 -7.65 32.81
CA LYS A 29 -17.52 -8.47 34.02
C LYS A 29 -16.14 -9.11 34.08
N ARG A 30 -15.52 -9.41 32.93
CA ARG A 30 -14.19 -10.05 32.88
C ARG A 30 -13.06 -9.09 32.50
N GLY A 31 -13.34 -7.79 32.43
CA GLY A 31 -12.36 -6.77 32.06
C GLY A 31 -11.77 -6.92 30.65
N ALA A 32 -12.37 -7.77 29.80
CA ALA A 32 -11.88 -7.98 28.44
C ALA A 32 -12.06 -6.70 27.62
N LYS A 33 -11.16 -6.46 26.67
CA LYS A 33 -11.19 -5.23 25.85
C LYS A 33 -11.68 -5.56 24.44
N PRO A 34 -12.44 -4.65 23.79
CA PRO A 34 -12.77 -4.78 22.37
C PRO A 34 -11.52 -4.94 21.54
N ASP A 35 -11.58 -5.73 20.46
CA ASP A 35 -10.40 -5.96 19.62
C ASP A 35 -9.93 -4.69 18.92
N ALA A 36 -10.84 -3.76 18.61
CA ALA A 36 -10.49 -2.42 18.16
C ALA A 36 -9.62 -1.66 19.18
N LEU A 37 -9.96 -1.74 20.47
CA LEU A 37 -9.17 -1.10 21.54
C LEU A 37 -7.81 -1.80 21.73
N LYS A 38 -7.78 -3.13 21.64
CA LYS A 38 -6.50 -3.88 21.65
C LYS A 38 -5.62 -3.49 20.47
N GLY A 39 -6.18 -3.41 19.27
CA GLY A 39 -5.48 -3.00 18.06
C GLY A 39 -4.92 -1.58 18.17
N LEU A 40 -5.72 -0.63 18.69
CA LEU A 40 -5.26 0.74 18.94
C LEU A 40 -4.10 0.77 19.94
N LYS A 41 -4.17 -0.03 21.01
CA LYS A 41 -3.07 -0.15 21.98
C LYS A 41 -1.82 -0.75 21.36
N THR A 42 -1.96 -1.79 20.54
CA THR A 42 -0.84 -2.39 19.80
C THR A 42 -0.20 -1.37 18.87
N ALA A 43 -1.00 -0.63 18.10
CA ALA A 43 -0.49 0.39 17.18
C ALA A 43 0.22 1.53 17.91
N ARG A 44 -0.31 1.99 19.05
CA ARG A 44 0.36 2.98 19.91
C ARG A 44 1.68 2.45 20.48
N LYS A 45 1.66 1.24 21.04
CA LYS A 45 2.85 0.61 21.61
C LYS A 45 3.98 0.45 20.59
N LYS A 46 3.64 0.16 19.33
CA LYS A 46 4.60 -0.01 18.23
C LYS A 46 4.92 1.30 17.50
N GLY A 47 4.47 2.45 17.99
CA GLY A 47 4.76 3.76 17.39
C GLY A 47 4.09 4.00 16.03
N TRP A 48 3.15 3.15 15.61
CA TRP A 48 2.41 3.33 14.35
C TRP A 48 1.35 4.43 14.45
N ILE A 49 0.96 4.83 15.66
CA ILE A 49 0.08 5.96 15.91
C ILE A 49 0.45 6.70 17.23
N PRO A 50 0.38 8.04 17.29
CA PRO A 50 0.16 8.94 16.16
C PRO A 50 1.34 8.88 15.19
N LEU A 51 1.04 8.74 13.90
CA LEU A 51 2.05 8.70 12.86
C LEU A 51 2.19 10.12 12.29
N THR A 52 3.39 10.67 12.39
CA THR A 52 3.71 11.99 11.83
C THR A 52 4.72 11.83 10.69
N ARG A 53 4.85 12.85 9.84
CA ARG A 53 5.82 12.80 8.73
C ARG A 53 7.27 12.80 9.21
N SER A 54 7.52 13.27 10.43
CA SER A 54 8.82 13.24 11.09
C SER A 54 9.07 11.96 11.89
N SER A 55 8.11 11.02 11.94
CA SER A 55 8.31 9.73 12.61
C SER A 55 9.28 8.86 11.82
N ASP A 56 10.26 8.24 12.49
CA ASP A 56 11.26 7.37 11.85
C ASP A 56 10.64 6.17 11.13
N LEU A 57 9.46 5.73 11.57
CA LEU A 57 8.71 4.64 10.93
C LEU A 57 7.96 5.08 9.66
N PHE A 58 7.80 6.39 9.43
CA PHE A 58 6.98 6.88 8.32
C PHE A 58 7.52 6.46 6.95
N PRO A 59 8.84 6.53 6.65
CA PRO A 59 9.39 5.99 5.41
C PRO A 59 9.10 4.49 5.23
N LEU A 60 9.25 3.67 6.27
CA LEU A 60 8.97 2.22 6.22
C LEU A 60 7.49 1.97 5.85
N ILE A 61 6.58 2.67 6.54
CA ILE A 61 5.15 2.56 6.29
C ILE A 61 4.79 3.06 4.89
N ASN A 62 5.42 4.14 4.43
CA ASN A 62 5.23 4.70 3.09
C ASN A 62 5.61 3.69 2.00
N ARG A 63 6.74 3.01 2.15
CA ARG A 63 7.16 1.95 1.22
C ARG A 63 6.19 0.79 1.18
N ILE A 64 5.70 0.34 2.33
CA ILE A 64 4.70 -0.73 2.37
C ILE A 64 3.38 -0.26 1.74
N CYS A 65 2.95 0.98 1.97
CA CYS A 65 1.78 1.54 1.30
C CYS A 65 1.94 1.55 -0.23
N ALA A 66 3.10 2.01 -0.72
CA ALA A 66 3.45 1.97 -2.13
C ALA A 66 3.40 0.54 -2.68
N TRP A 67 4.02 -0.41 -1.98
CA TRP A 67 4.07 -1.81 -2.41
C TRP A 67 2.69 -2.46 -2.43
N VAL A 68 1.85 -2.20 -1.43
CA VAL A 68 0.47 -2.69 -1.43
C VAL A 68 -0.28 -2.14 -2.64
N LEU A 69 -0.08 -0.87 -3.01
CA LEU A 69 -0.73 -0.29 -4.18
C LEU A 69 -0.21 -0.86 -5.51
N SER A 70 1.07 -1.21 -5.60
CA SER A 70 1.72 -1.62 -6.85
C SER A 70 1.86 -3.14 -7.04
N GLY A 71 1.90 -3.92 -5.97
CA GLY A 71 2.25 -5.34 -5.99
C GLY A 71 1.72 -6.17 -4.83
N GLY A 72 0.90 -5.61 -3.92
CA GLY A 72 0.35 -6.35 -2.77
C GLY A 72 -1.15 -6.19 -2.58
N CYS A 73 -1.65 -6.59 -1.41
CA CYS A 73 -3.03 -6.36 -1.00
C CYS A 73 -3.16 -6.34 0.54
N ILE A 74 -4.26 -5.77 1.02
CA ILE A 74 -4.73 -5.97 2.39
C ILE A 74 -5.87 -6.98 2.31
N LEU A 75 -5.72 -8.11 3.00
CA LEU A 75 -6.73 -9.17 3.04
C LEU A 75 -7.97 -8.71 3.85
N HIS A 76 -9.05 -9.48 3.78
CA HIS A 76 -10.26 -9.19 4.56
C HIS A 76 -9.98 -9.17 6.07
N SER A 77 -9.05 -9.99 6.55
CA SER A 77 -8.55 -10.04 7.93
C SER A 77 -7.69 -8.84 8.34
N PHE A 78 -7.40 -7.92 7.41
CA PHE A 78 -6.40 -6.86 7.52
C PHE A 78 -4.94 -7.34 7.61
N ASN A 79 -4.66 -8.59 7.24
CA ASN A 79 -3.26 -8.99 7.04
C ASN A 79 -2.76 -8.39 5.71
N VAL A 80 -1.49 -7.99 5.69
CA VAL A 80 -0.85 -7.42 4.51
C VAL A 80 -0.08 -8.53 3.80
N GLU A 81 -0.34 -8.71 2.51
CA GLU A 81 0.43 -9.57 1.61
C GLU A 81 1.09 -8.73 0.53
N LEU A 82 2.39 -8.93 0.31
CA LEU A 82 3.20 -8.23 -0.68
C LEU A 82 3.71 -9.27 -1.69
N SER A 83 3.43 -9.08 -2.97
CA SER A 83 3.90 -9.97 -4.03
C SER A 83 5.04 -9.34 -4.80
N GLY A 84 5.91 -10.18 -5.37
CA GLY A 84 7.09 -9.75 -6.11
C GLY A 84 8.00 -10.92 -6.42
N ARG A 85 9.22 -10.64 -6.87
CA ARG A 85 10.27 -11.66 -6.95
C ARG A 85 10.90 -11.87 -5.59
N VAL A 86 11.46 -13.05 -5.35
CA VAL A 86 12.10 -13.42 -4.07
C VAL A 86 13.12 -12.37 -3.64
N CYS A 87 14.06 -12.01 -4.52
CA CYS A 87 15.12 -11.05 -4.21
C CYS A 87 14.59 -9.64 -3.86
N ASP A 88 13.49 -9.20 -4.46
CA ASP A 88 12.89 -7.90 -4.15
C ASP A 88 12.16 -7.94 -2.79
N LEU A 89 11.51 -9.07 -2.48
CA LEU A 89 10.80 -9.29 -1.21
C LEU A 89 11.75 -9.48 -0.03
N GLU A 90 12.94 -10.03 -0.24
CA GLU A 90 13.97 -10.13 0.80
C GLU A 90 14.40 -8.75 1.31
N GLY A 91 14.53 -7.76 0.42
CA GLY A 91 14.80 -6.37 0.83
C GLY A 91 13.70 -5.80 1.72
N LEU A 92 12.43 -6.10 1.41
CA LEU A 92 11.28 -5.68 2.24
C LEU A 92 11.15 -6.44 3.56
N LYS A 93 11.72 -7.64 3.66
CA LYS A 93 11.67 -8.45 4.88
C LYS A 93 12.18 -7.65 6.08
N ASN A 94 13.26 -6.90 5.88
CA ASN A 94 13.86 -6.03 6.90
C ASN A 94 12.96 -4.84 7.24
N ASP A 95 12.32 -4.23 6.25
CA ASP A 95 11.35 -3.14 6.48
C ASP A 95 10.17 -3.62 7.33
N VAL A 96 9.63 -4.81 7.03
CA VAL A 96 8.53 -5.42 7.80
C VAL A 96 8.97 -5.80 9.21
N ALA A 97 10.16 -6.39 9.36
CA ALA A 97 10.72 -6.72 10.68
C ALA A 97 10.95 -5.48 11.54
N SER A 98 11.42 -4.37 10.94
CA SER A 98 11.65 -3.09 11.63
C SER A 98 10.38 -2.45 12.17
N LEU A 99 9.21 -2.87 11.68
CA LEU A 99 7.91 -2.49 12.23
C LEU A 99 7.46 -3.38 13.39
N ASP A 100 8.34 -4.25 13.91
CA ASP A 100 8.04 -5.26 14.94
C ASP A 100 6.90 -6.20 14.47
N LEU A 101 6.94 -6.59 13.19
CA LEU A 101 6.07 -7.60 12.60
C LEU A 101 6.89 -8.85 12.28
N ASN A 102 6.22 -10.00 12.12
CA ASN A 102 6.89 -11.24 11.74
C ASN A 102 6.78 -11.45 10.23
N PRO A 103 7.81 -11.11 9.42
CA PRO A 103 7.76 -11.33 7.98
C PRO A 103 7.80 -12.83 7.65
N ILE A 104 6.82 -13.29 6.89
CA ILE A 104 6.74 -14.68 6.42
C ILE A 104 6.83 -14.66 4.89
N LEU A 105 7.98 -15.05 4.36
CA LEU A 105 8.16 -15.25 2.93
C LEU A 105 7.64 -16.64 2.57
N ARG A 106 6.79 -16.71 1.55
CA ARG A 106 6.29 -17.94 0.95
C ARG A 106 6.68 -17.95 -0.51
N GLU A 107 7.30 -19.03 -0.93
CA GLU A 107 7.50 -19.29 -2.34
C GLU A 107 6.15 -19.50 -3.02
N GLY A 108 6.11 -19.17 -4.30
CA GLY A 108 4.91 -19.32 -5.10
C GLY A 108 4.59 -20.78 -5.38
N GLU A 109 3.31 -21.17 -5.34
CA GLU A 109 2.89 -22.49 -5.78
C GLU A 109 2.73 -22.52 -7.31
N GLY A 110 3.82 -22.88 -7.99
CA GLY A 110 3.87 -23.06 -9.45
C GLY A 110 3.62 -21.77 -10.25
N ARG A 111 3.14 -21.91 -11.49
CA ARG A 111 2.94 -20.77 -12.43
C ARG A 111 1.80 -19.82 -12.03
N LYS A 112 0.94 -20.19 -11.08
CA LYS A 112 -0.30 -19.46 -10.76
C LYS A 112 -0.14 -18.40 -9.67
N ARG A 113 0.82 -18.56 -8.77
CA ARG A 113 1.06 -17.62 -7.68
C ARG A 113 2.55 -17.37 -7.58
N GLY A 114 2.98 -16.13 -7.77
CA GLY A 114 4.37 -15.76 -7.50
C GLY A 114 4.69 -15.73 -6.00
N PRO A 115 5.96 -15.54 -5.62
CA PRO A 115 6.37 -15.37 -4.23
C PRO A 115 5.58 -14.28 -3.50
N THR A 116 5.33 -14.49 -2.21
CA THR A 116 4.60 -13.54 -1.36
C THR A 116 5.27 -13.36 -0.01
N LEU A 117 5.29 -12.12 0.49
CA LEU A 117 5.72 -11.75 1.82
C LEU A 117 4.51 -11.31 2.64
N SER A 118 4.19 -12.04 3.70
CA SER A 118 3.13 -11.69 4.63
C SER A 118 3.68 -10.95 5.84
N ALA A 119 3.02 -9.87 6.25
CA ALA A 119 3.29 -9.23 7.53
C ALA A 119 2.52 -9.95 8.65
N GLY A 120 3.13 -10.97 9.26
CA GLY A 120 2.53 -11.83 10.27
C GLY A 120 2.77 -11.38 11.71
N GLY A 121 2.39 -12.25 12.66
CA GLY A 121 2.64 -12.07 14.08
C GLY A 121 1.67 -11.14 14.81
N LYS A 122 1.98 -10.84 16.08
CA LYS A 122 1.15 -9.99 16.94
C LYS A 122 1.19 -8.55 16.42
N GLY A 123 0.09 -8.11 15.82
CA GLY A 123 -0.04 -6.75 15.29
C GLY A 123 -0.28 -6.68 13.79
N ALA A 124 -0.23 -7.81 13.06
CA ALA A 124 -0.52 -7.88 11.62
C ALA A 124 -1.83 -7.18 11.20
N SER A 125 -2.95 -7.61 11.79
CA SER A 125 -4.27 -7.01 11.49
C SER A 125 -4.37 -5.53 11.93
N PRO A 126 -3.92 -5.13 13.13
CA PRO A 126 -3.83 -3.71 13.48
C PRO A 126 -2.99 -2.87 12.51
N PHE A 127 -1.86 -3.39 12.03
CA PHE A 127 -1.01 -2.70 11.05
C PHE A 127 -1.73 -2.48 9.71
N GLY A 128 -2.39 -3.53 9.18
CA GLY A 128 -3.19 -3.40 7.97
C GLY A 128 -4.32 -2.37 8.11
N ARG A 129 -4.92 -2.24 9.32
CA ARG A 129 -5.90 -1.18 9.61
C ARG A 129 -5.27 0.22 9.61
N VAL A 130 -4.05 0.37 10.13
CA VAL A 130 -3.31 1.64 10.09
C VAL A 130 -3.08 2.06 8.63
N ILE A 131 -2.48 1.22 7.80
CA ILE A 131 -2.21 1.60 6.40
C ILE A 131 -3.50 1.75 5.58
N HIS A 132 -4.56 1.00 5.92
CA HIS A 132 -5.87 1.22 5.33
C HIS A 132 -6.42 2.61 5.65
N SER A 133 -6.27 3.07 6.89
CA SER A 133 -6.66 4.42 7.30
C SER A 133 -5.83 5.53 6.62
N LEU A 134 -4.61 5.21 6.16
CA LEU A 134 -3.79 6.10 5.34
C LEU A 134 -4.27 6.21 3.88
N GLY A 135 -5.28 5.43 3.48
CA GLY A 135 -5.88 5.46 2.14
C GLY A 135 -5.49 4.29 1.25
N VAL A 136 -4.84 3.26 1.79
CA VAL A 136 -4.53 2.04 1.03
C VAL A 136 -5.78 1.16 0.93
N PRO A 137 -6.22 0.74 -0.27
CA PRO A 137 -7.45 -0.04 -0.44
C PRO A 137 -7.31 -1.47 0.11
N ARG A 138 -8.41 -2.02 0.61
CA ARG A 138 -8.52 -3.41 1.05
C ARG A 138 -9.13 -4.30 -0.03
N GLY A 139 -8.61 -5.51 -0.20
CA GLY A 139 -9.14 -6.50 -1.14
C GLY A 139 -8.70 -6.29 -2.60
N GLU A 140 -9.54 -6.76 -3.53
CA GLU A 140 -9.20 -6.80 -4.96
C GLU A 140 -9.26 -5.40 -5.59
N LYS A 141 -8.09 -4.83 -5.91
CA LYS A 141 -7.97 -3.47 -6.46
C LYS A 141 -8.62 -3.29 -7.83
N ALA A 142 -8.78 -4.36 -8.61
CA ALA A 142 -9.39 -4.30 -9.94
C ALA A 142 -10.91 -4.04 -9.91
N LYS A 143 -11.57 -4.39 -8.81
CA LYS A 143 -13.03 -4.32 -8.62
C LYS A 143 -13.44 -3.22 -7.64
N GLN A 144 -12.62 -2.19 -7.46
CA GLN A 144 -12.95 -1.09 -6.56
C GLN A 144 -12.36 0.24 -7.02
N LYS A 145 -12.97 1.32 -6.53
CA LYS A 145 -12.49 2.67 -6.73
C LYS A 145 -11.47 2.99 -5.64
N TYR A 146 -10.26 3.39 -6.00
CA TYR A 146 -9.27 3.88 -5.06
C TYR A 146 -8.41 4.96 -5.70
N THR A 147 -7.74 5.74 -4.84
CA THR A 147 -6.87 6.85 -5.19
C THR A 147 -5.51 6.67 -4.54
N LEU A 148 -4.56 7.54 -4.86
CA LEU A 148 -3.33 7.62 -4.06
C LEU A 148 -3.63 8.03 -2.61
N PRO A 149 -2.80 7.62 -1.63
CA PRO A 149 -2.89 8.07 -0.26
C PRO A 149 -2.85 9.60 -0.15
N GLY A 150 -3.82 10.18 0.56
CA GLY A 150 -3.97 11.64 0.64
C GLY A 150 -2.77 12.36 1.27
N TYR A 151 -2.00 11.66 2.12
CA TYR A 151 -0.82 12.23 2.75
C TYR A 151 0.28 12.63 1.76
N LEU A 152 0.32 12.01 0.56
CA LEU A 152 1.35 12.27 -0.44
C LEU A 152 1.32 13.69 -0.98
N LYS A 153 0.13 14.31 -1.05
CA LYS A 153 -0.04 15.70 -1.53
C LYS A 153 0.80 16.70 -0.73
N ASN A 154 0.95 16.46 0.57
CA ASN A 154 1.64 17.35 1.51
C ASN A 154 2.90 16.68 2.09
N ALA A 155 3.37 15.60 1.47
CA ALA A 155 4.58 14.91 1.90
C ALA A 155 5.81 15.62 1.34
N SER A 156 6.94 15.52 2.04
CA SER A 156 8.21 16.03 1.51
C SER A 156 8.57 15.31 0.21
N GLU A 157 9.36 15.96 -0.63
CA GLU A 157 9.86 15.37 -1.88
C GLU A 157 10.51 14.02 -1.64
N ARG A 158 11.35 13.88 -0.60
CA ARG A 158 11.97 12.61 -0.20
C ARG A 158 10.96 11.46 -0.02
N ILE A 159 9.82 11.71 0.64
CA ILE A 159 8.78 10.70 0.84
C ILE A 159 8.05 10.37 -0.46
N ARG A 160 7.74 11.39 -1.27
CA ARG A 160 7.10 11.21 -2.58
C ARG A 160 8.00 10.37 -3.49
N LYS A 161 9.30 10.67 -3.51
CA LYS A 161 10.34 9.94 -4.25
C LYS A 161 10.47 8.50 -3.76
N ASP A 162 10.52 8.27 -2.45
CA ASP A 162 10.54 6.90 -1.87
C ASP A 162 9.29 6.08 -2.25
N PHE A 163 8.12 6.72 -2.31
CA PHE A 163 6.89 6.09 -2.81
C PHE A 163 7.01 5.72 -4.29
N LEU A 164 7.48 6.65 -5.13
CA LEU A 164 7.65 6.45 -6.57
C LEU A 164 8.67 5.36 -6.89
N ASN A 165 9.79 5.31 -6.17
CA ASN A 165 10.81 4.27 -6.29
C ASN A 165 10.17 2.87 -6.20
N VAL A 166 9.39 2.62 -5.14
CA VAL A 166 8.69 1.34 -4.95
C VAL A 166 7.61 1.11 -6.02
N TYR A 167 6.81 2.14 -6.33
CA TYR A 167 5.69 2.00 -7.26
C TYR A 167 6.18 1.67 -8.68
N LEU A 168 7.20 2.37 -9.17
CA LEU A 168 7.76 2.19 -10.51
C LEU A 168 8.56 0.87 -10.63
N SER A 169 9.35 0.52 -9.61
CA SER A 169 10.01 -0.80 -9.53
C SER A 169 9.02 -1.95 -9.75
N ASN A 170 7.78 -1.80 -9.30
CA ASN A 170 6.73 -2.80 -9.45
C ASN A 170 5.91 -2.66 -10.75
N ARG A 171 5.51 -1.46 -11.15
CA ARG A 171 4.53 -1.25 -12.24
C ARG A 171 5.09 -0.88 -13.60
N MET A 172 6.33 -0.37 -13.64
CA MET A 172 6.91 0.10 -14.89
C MET A 172 7.16 -1.04 -15.87
N ILE A 173 6.80 -0.82 -17.13
CA ILE A 173 7.09 -1.70 -18.26
C ILE A 173 7.95 -0.89 -19.25
N LEU A 174 9.22 -1.25 -19.39
CA LEU A 174 10.14 -0.64 -20.34
C LEU A 174 9.76 -1.07 -21.76
N LEU A 175 9.54 -0.12 -22.66
CA LEU A 175 9.22 -0.41 -24.06
C LEU A 175 10.48 -0.73 -24.86
N GLU A 176 10.35 -1.57 -25.88
CA GLU A 176 11.45 -1.90 -26.79
C GLU A 176 11.90 -0.68 -27.61
N GLY A 177 13.17 -0.68 -28.03
CA GLY A 177 13.72 0.34 -28.94
C GLY A 177 13.79 1.75 -28.35
N ASN A 178 14.16 1.87 -27.07
CA ASN A 178 14.31 3.14 -26.34
C ASN A 178 13.09 4.08 -26.41
N ARG A 179 11.89 3.53 -26.56
CA ARG A 179 10.63 4.29 -26.60
C ARG A 179 10.18 4.83 -25.24
N GLY A 180 10.99 4.70 -24.19
CA GLY A 180 10.59 5.07 -22.83
C GLY A 180 9.89 3.92 -22.08
N PHE A 181 8.88 4.24 -21.28
CA PHE A 181 8.15 3.25 -20.48
C PHE A 181 6.65 3.53 -20.38
N VAL A 182 5.90 2.51 -19.96
CA VAL A 182 4.48 2.62 -19.67
C VAL A 182 4.14 2.04 -18.30
N LEU A 183 3.22 2.69 -17.59
CA LEU A 183 2.47 2.11 -16.49
C LEU A 183 1.12 1.67 -17.04
N ARG A 184 0.71 0.42 -16.77
CA ARG A 184 -0.56 -0.11 -17.26
C ARG A 184 -1.42 -0.61 -16.10
N LEU A 185 -2.71 -0.29 -16.10
CA LEU A 185 -3.73 -0.89 -15.22
C LEU A 185 -4.84 -1.52 -16.04
N GLU A 186 -5.15 -2.76 -15.72
CA GLU A 186 -6.35 -3.44 -16.21
C GLU A 186 -7.56 -3.04 -15.35
N ARG A 187 -8.53 -2.38 -15.97
CA ARG A 187 -9.76 -1.94 -15.31
C ARG A 187 -10.93 -2.11 -16.27
N TYR A 188 -11.86 -2.98 -15.90
CA TYR A 188 -13.04 -3.28 -16.69
C TYR A 188 -14.25 -2.46 -16.22
N GLY A 189 -15.20 -2.22 -17.13
CA GLY A 189 -16.48 -1.58 -16.83
C GLY A 189 -16.36 -0.23 -16.10
N GLU A 190 -17.13 -0.08 -15.03
CA GLU A 190 -17.23 1.16 -14.25
C GLU A 190 -15.90 1.60 -13.58
N TYR A 191 -14.95 0.68 -13.40
CA TYR A 191 -13.68 0.97 -12.72
C TYR A 191 -12.65 1.66 -13.62
N ARG A 192 -12.90 1.79 -14.93
CA ARG A 192 -12.00 2.51 -15.86
C ARG A 192 -11.86 3.99 -15.50
N LYS A 193 -12.96 4.65 -15.09
CA LYS A 193 -12.92 6.05 -14.61
C LYS A 193 -12.05 6.19 -13.36
N ALA A 194 -12.10 5.21 -12.46
CA ALA A 194 -11.23 5.19 -11.27
C ALA A 194 -9.75 4.99 -11.65
N GLY A 195 -9.46 4.12 -12.64
CA GLY A 195 -8.12 3.97 -13.19
C GLY A 195 -7.56 5.28 -13.76
N ARG A 196 -8.36 6.01 -14.55
CA ARG A 196 -7.96 7.34 -15.07
C ARG A 196 -7.66 8.33 -13.95
N LYS A 197 -8.52 8.40 -12.94
CA LYS A 197 -8.30 9.28 -11.78
C LYS A 197 -7.01 8.94 -11.05
N LEU A 198 -6.75 7.66 -10.79
CA LEU A 198 -5.53 7.21 -10.13
C LEU A 198 -4.27 7.59 -10.93
N TYR A 199 -4.26 7.33 -12.25
CA TYR A 199 -3.10 7.67 -13.09
C TYR A 199 -2.94 9.16 -13.33
N SER A 200 -4.02 9.95 -13.30
CA SER A 200 -3.91 11.42 -13.29
C SER A 200 -3.24 11.92 -12.01
N GLN A 201 -3.60 11.36 -10.86
CA GLN A 201 -2.94 11.68 -9.57
C GLN A 201 -1.47 11.25 -9.57
N LEU A 202 -1.17 10.08 -10.13
CA LEU A 202 0.21 9.60 -10.25
C LEU A 202 1.03 10.48 -11.20
N ASN A 203 0.45 10.91 -12.33
CA ASN A 203 1.12 11.79 -13.27
C ASN A 203 1.51 13.12 -12.63
N ARG A 204 0.57 13.73 -11.91
CA ARG A 204 0.82 14.94 -11.13
C ARG A 204 1.89 14.72 -10.05
N LEU A 205 1.85 13.57 -9.36
CA LEU A 205 2.87 13.24 -8.36
C LEU A 205 4.27 13.12 -9.00
N MET A 206 4.35 12.53 -10.20
CA MET A 206 5.59 12.45 -10.97
C MET A 206 6.09 13.83 -11.37
N GLU A 207 5.24 14.67 -11.95
CA GLU A 207 5.59 16.04 -12.34
C GLU A 207 6.10 16.85 -11.14
N GLU A 208 5.39 16.83 -10.01
CA GLU A 208 5.77 17.59 -8.81
C GLU A 208 7.00 17.04 -8.07
N THR A 209 7.46 15.82 -8.38
CA THR A 209 8.57 15.15 -7.65
C THR A 209 9.82 14.98 -8.50
N VAL A 210 9.67 14.69 -9.80
CA VAL A 210 10.78 14.43 -10.73
C VAL A 210 10.71 15.32 -11.97
N GLY A 211 9.75 16.26 -12.03
CA GLY A 211 9.63 17.22 -13.12
C GLY A 211 9.28 16.59 -14.47
N ALA A 212 8.69 15.40 -14.50
CA ALA A 212 8.31 14.70 -15.73
C ALA A 212 6.83 14.34 -15.73
N GLU A 213 6.11 14.75 -16.78
CA GLU A 213 4.70 14.45 -17.00
C GLU A 213 4.53 13.48 -18.16
N GLY A 214 3.90 12.33 -17.92
CA GLY A 214 3.53 11.36 -18.93
C GLY A 214 2.20 11.67 -19.63
N SER A 215 1.95 10.98 -20.74
CA SER A 215 0.71 11.05 -21.50
C SER A 215 -0.26 9.97 -21.03
N LEU A 216 -1.45 10.39 -20.58
CA LEU A 216 -2.50 9.49 -20.10
C LEU A 216 -3.36 8.98 -21.26
N PHE A 217 -3.34 7.67 -21.47
CA PHE A 217 -4.18 6.98 -22.44
C PHE A 217 -5.19 6.08 -21.73
N ALA A 218 -6.39 6.00 -22.28
CA ALA A 218 -7.36 5.01 -21.85
C ALA A 218 -7.84 4.27 -23.10
N THR A 219 -7.31 3.06 -23.32
CA THR A 219 -7.82 2.14 -24.35
C THR A 219 -8.66 1.06 -23.65
N TRP A 220 -9.48 0.31 -24.36
CA TRP A 220 -10.12 -0.86 -23.73
C TRP A 220 -9.13 -2.04 -23.80
N PRO A 221 -8.89 -2.80 -22.70
CA PRO A 221 -9.38 -2.66 -21.32
C PRO A 221 -8.41 -1.92 -20.36
N HIS A 222 -7.51 -1.09 -20.87
CA HIS A 222 -6.38 -0.54 -20.12
C HIS A 222 -6.45 0.97 -19.90
N VAL A 223 -6.07 1.39 -18.69
CA VAL A 223 -5.61 2.77 -18.47
C VAL A 223 -4.08 2.72 -18.43
N SER A 224 -3.44 3.57 -19.21
CA SER A 224 -2.00 3.60 -19.38
C SER A 224 -1.46 5.00 -19.17
N LEU A 225 -0.32 5.12 -18.48
CA LEU A 225 0.44 6.36 -18.38
C LEU A 225 1.80 6.13 -19.05
N TYR A 226 2.06 6.86 -20.12
CA TYR A 226 3.22 6.66 -20.99
C TYR A 226 4.22 7.81 -20.87
N PHE A 227 5.49 7.46 -20.78
CA PHE A 227 6.60 8.39 -20.79
C PHE A 227 7.46 8.05 -22.01
N ASP A 228 7.58 8.98 -22.95
CA ASP A 228 8.51 8.86 -24.08
C ASP A 228 9.96 8.85 -23.61
N LYS A 229 10.92 8.67 -24.53
CA LYS A 229 12.34 8.53 -24.22
C LYS A 229 12.86 9.63 -23.29
N GLY A 230 12.74 10.90 -23.67
CA GLY A 230 13.34 12.01 -22.91
C GLY A 230 12.69 12.18 -21.52
N LYS A 231 11.37 11.96 -21.43
CA LYS A 231 10.69 11.96 -20.13
C LYS A 231 11.06 10.76 -19.27
N ALA A 232 11.23 9.59 -19.89
CA ALA A 232 11.65 8.37 -19.21
C ALA A 232 13.06 8.52 -18.64
N GLU A 233 14.01 9.08 -19.40
CA GLU A 233 15.37 9.39 -18.94
C GLU A 233 15.34 10.27 -17.70
N LYS A 234 14.59 11.38 -17.75
CA LYS A 234 14.44 12.28 -16.60
C LYS A 234 13.93 11.55 -15.36
N VAL A 235 12.89 10.74 -15.53
CA VAL A 235 12.34 9.92 -14.43
C VAL A 235 13.40 8.97 -13.88
N LEU A 236 14.08 8.23 -14.74
CA LEU A 236 15.01 7.15 -14.36
C LEU A 236 16.29 7.68 -13.72
N ASN A 237 16.71 8.90 -14.06
CA ASN A 237 17.82 9.59 -13.39
C ASN A 237 17.46 9.99 -11.95
N ASP A 238 16.18 10.22 -11.68
CA ASP A 238 15.70 10.59 -10.37
C ASP A 238 15.29 9.39 -9.51
N VAL A 239 14.65 8.37 -10.08
CA VAL A 239 14.09 7.27 -9.28
C VAL A 239 15.07 6.11 -9.09
N ASP A 240 15.14 5.61 -7.86
CA ASP A 240 15.93 4.42 -7.54
C ASP A 240 15.08 3.17 -7.73
N LEU A 241 15.41 2.39 -8.76
CA LEU A 241 14.76 1.12 -9.07
C LEU A 241 15.33 -0.07 -8.25
N ARG A 242 15.98 0.15 -7.10
CA ARG A 242 16.56 -0.90 -6.25
C ARG A 242 15.64 -2.06 -5.91
N TYR A 243 14.32 -1.82 -5.88
CA TYR A 243 13.31 -2.85 -5.62
C TYR A 243 12.98 -3.68 -6.88
N ASN A 244 13.72 -3.46 -7.98
CA ASN A 244 13.70 -4.30 -9.15
C ASN A 244 15.04 -4.25 -9.91
N ARG A 245 16.03 -5.07 -9.47
CA ARG A 245 17.40 -5.07 -10.04
C ARG A 245 17.45 -5.29 -11.55
N GLU A 246 16.67 -6.24 -12.08
CA GLU A 246 16.62 -6.50 -13.52
C GLU A 246 16.12 -5.30 -14.32
N LYS A 247 15.09 -4.62 -13.81
CA LYS A 247 14.52 -3.44 -14.46
C LYS A 247 15.47 -2.25 -14.38
N ARG A 248 16.22 -2.13 -13.28
CA ARG A 248 17.32 -1.18 -13.15
C ARG A 248 18.37 -1.43 -14.23
N ARG A 249 18.91 -2.66 -14.32
CA ARG A 249 19.88 -3.04 -15.36
C ARG A 249 19.37 -2.73 -16.77
N LYS A 250 18.12 -3.11 -17.08
CA LYS A 250 17.49 -2.84 -18.38
C LYS A 250 17.26 -1.36 -18.65
N ALA A 251 17.14 -0.53 -17.61
CA ALA A 251 17.02 0.92 -17.75
C ALA A 251 18.40 1.52 -18.03
N GLU A 252 19.42 1.14 -17.26
CA GLU A 252 20.83 1.53 -17.48
C GLU A 252 21.25 1.20 -18.94
N GLU A 253 21.04 -0.04 -19.40
CA GLU A 253 21.38 -0.46 -20.78
C GLU A 253 20.66 0.29 -21.91
N ARG A 254 19.55 0.98 -21.63
CA ARG A 254 18.70 1.62 -22.64
C ARG A 254 18.82 3.14 -22.66
N PHE A 255 19.26 3.72 -21.55
CA PHE A 255 19.20 5.17 -21.31
C PHE A 255 20.55 5.76 -20.86
N GLU A 256 21.58 4.93 -20.66
CA GLU A 256 23.00 5.35 -20.70
C GLU A 256 23.52 5.36 -22.14
#